data_AF-A0A6L7MMS8-F1
#
_entry.id   AF-A0A6L7MMS8-F1
#
_cell.length_a   1.000
_cell.length_b   1.000
_cell.length_c   1.000
_cell.angle_alpha   90.00
_cell.angle_beta   90.00
_cell.angle_gamma   90.00
#
_symmetry.space_group_name_H-M   'P 1'
#
loop_
_entity.id
_entity.type
_entity.pdbx_description
1 polymer ?
#
loop_
_entity_poly.entity_id
_entity_poly.type
_entity_poly.pdbx_seq_one_letter_code
_entity_poly.pdbx_strand_id
1 'polypeptide(L)'
;MAPSHYPTRQTLFRASLDGNPLEDLSPVAGLTSLWRLTLNQTRVTDVRPLAGLERLLWLEADGTGIADLAGLENLINLERLSLAGNDIADLTALRDLTGLTRVDLRDNRIEDLAPLAELTRLETLQLDGNRVRDIGAIQSMTALTELRLVDNNVVDVSPLAGLATLVTLDLAHNAIVDVSPLAGLVELRELNLAFNRIEDLSPLTRNTGLGAGDTVDVRGNPLQSETADNAVVALSERGVEVQWYRARILGVHDNTVVLMSVDADIAAETAFSGMSFDTYASAFFTHFEDQFDYLLFFSNLDSIHDHEAAPYYGVYLSVMNDTEGLGIDTFYRSDYGSAGRLRGVVHFPYNRALRSGPALHELQHAWSNFVVDTGWPSHWGFSSAHGQLGGFDMANFNDLGDGRYTAGFFGPFANGGNRPAYSPIELYYAGFIPPEEVPDLHVAEDGAWLIEDDELVRGDDGNGIFTASGVTTYTIQDLIAKHGPRVPSMADAQWHHHAALVLLVDDDHPATEDQLATLVEHAAYMSHPGNDDDYLHNFHEATGGRGSISFDLAGAAKAEESPPANLPASFGVVPPPRFTSLDGHCRTLRQH
;
A
#
# COMPACT_ATOMS: atom_id res chain seq x y z
N MET A 1 34.05 -10.72 34.87
CA MET A 1 33.49 -11.98 35.42
C MET A 1 32.01 -11.76 35.60
N ALA A 2 31.20 -12.19 34.63
CA ALA A 2 29.74 -12.10 34.71
C ALA A 2 29.21 -13.18 35.67
N PRO A 3 28.21 -12.91 36.52
CA PRO A 3 27.59 -13.94 37.33
C PRO A 3 26.69 -14.79 36.42
N SER A 4 27.15 -15.99 36.08
CA SER A 4 26.30 -17.04 35.53
C SER A 4 25.31 -17.50 36.61
N HIS A 5 24.15 -16.87 36.71
CA HIS A 5 23.03 -17.37 37.51
C HIS A 5 22.03 -18.12 36.64
N TYR A 6 22.50 -19.19 35.99
CA TYR A 6 21.60 -20.28 35.68
C TYR A 6 21.41 -21.10 36.96
N PRO A 7 20.20 -21.20 37.54
CA PRO A 7 19.97 -22.04 38.69
C PRO A 7 20.39 -23.48 38.38
N THR A 8 21.09 -24.08 39.34
CA THR A 8 21.60 -25.45 39.28
C THR A 8 20.47 -26.44 38.99
N ARG A 9 20.72 -27.37 38.06
CA ARG A 9 19.78 -28.38 37.52
C ARG A 9 19.05 -29.20 38.60
N GLN A 10 17.95 -28.69 39.13
CA GLN A 10 16.88 -29.47 39.74
C GLN A 10 15.59 -29.17 38.98
N THR A 11 15.23 -30.11 38.09
CA THR A 11 13.94 -30.26 37.36
C THR A 11 13.29 -28.99 36.81
N LEU A 12 13.97 -28.31 35.89
CA LEU A 12 13.37 -27.27 35.06
C LEU A 12 12.75 -27.91 33.80
N PHE A 13 11.42 -27.81 33.65
CA PHE A 13 10.71 -28.36 32.50
C PHE A 13 10.51 -27.28 31.42
N ARG A 14 10.68 -27.67 30.16
CA ARG A 14 10.26 -26.87 29.00
C ARG A 14 9.12 -27.60 28.29
N ALA A 15 8.15 -26.85 27.77
CA ALA A 15 7.12 -27.39 26.90
C ALA A 15 7.06 -26.56 25.62
N SER A 16 6.93 -27.23 24.49
CA SER A 16 6.61 -26.63 23.19
C SER A 16 5.38 -27.34 22.68
N LEU A 17 4.34 -26.56 22.40
CA LEU A 17 3.03 -27.01 21.93
C LEU A 17 2.71 -26.38 20.56
N ASP A 18 3.72 -25.83 19.89
CA ASP A 18 3.59 -25.04 18.67
C ASP A 18 2.91 -25.82 17.54
N GLY A 19 2.10 -25.12 16.73
CA GLY A 19 1.46 -25.65 15.53
C GLY A 19 0.40 -26.73 15.77
N ASN A 20 -0.09 -26.88 17.01
CA ASN A 20 -1.14 -27.83 17.35
C ASN A 20 -2.50 -27.12 17.47
N PRO A 21 -3.64 -27.81 17.24
CA PRO A 21 -4.98 -27.23 17.40
C PRO A 21 -5.40 -27.09 18.88
N LEU A 22 -4.45 -26.81 19.77
CA LEU A 22 -4.67 -26.65 21.19
C LEU A 22 -5.46 -25.37 21.44
N GLU A 23 -6.56 -25.47 22.19
CA GLU A 23 -7.41 -24.34 22.57
C GLU A 23 -7.41 -24.09 24.09
N ASP A 24 -7.14 -25.13 24.90
CA ASP A 24 -7.26 -25.08 26.36
C ASP A 24 -5.92 -25.33 27.07
N LEU A 25 -5.51 -24.35 27.89
CA LEU A 25 -4.31 -24.42 28.73
C LEU A 25 -4.56 -24.95 30.15
N SER A 26 -5.79 -25.30 30.52
CA SER A 26 -6.09 -25.86 31.85
C SER A 26 -5.17 -27.04 32.25
N PRO A 27 -4.79 -27.96 31.34
CA PRO A 27 -3.87 -29.04 31.68
C PRO A 27 -2.44 -28.59 32.04
N VAL A 28 -1.99 -27.41 31.59
CA VAL A 28 -0.65 -26.89 31.90
C VAL A 28 -0.59 -26.09 33.19
N ALA A 29 -1.73 -25.67 33.76
CA ALA A 29 -1.80 -24.84 34.96
C ALA A 29 -1.08 -25.45 36.19
N GLY A 30 -1.02 -26.79 36.28
CA GLY A 30 -0.35 -27.50 37.37
C GLY A 30 1.17 -27.66 37.20
N LEU A 31 1.74 -27.26 36.06
CA LEU A 31 3.15 -27.49 35.73
C LEU A 31 4.05 -26.36 36.26
N THR A 32 3.96 -26.04 37.56
CA THR A 32 4.59 -24.87 38.20
C THR A 32 6.13 -24.84 38.17
N SER A 33 6.77 -25.90 37.68
CA SER A 33 8.22 -25.98 37.43
C SER A 33 8.62 -25.64 35.98
N LEU A 34 7.67 -25.21 35.15
CA LEU A 34 7.95 -24.71 33.81
C LEU A 34 8.75 -23.40 33.88
N TRP A 35 9.81 -23.32 33.08
CA TRP A 35 10.58 -22.09 32.89
C TRP A 35 10.53 -21.57 31.45
N ARG A 36 10.16 -22.42 30.49
CA ARG A 36 9.89 -22.06 29.10
C ARG A 36 8.64 -22.76 28.58
N LEU A 37 7.75 -21.98 27.99
CA LEU A 37 6.54 -22.45 27.31
C LEU A 37 6.43 -21.78 25.94
N THR A 38 6.23 -22.56 24.87
CA THR A 38 5.93 -22.04 23.53
C THR A 38 4.59 -22.61 23.04
N LEU A 39 3.76 -21.73 22.48
CA LEU A 39 2.39 -21.95 22.06
C LEU A 39 2.12 -21.39 20.64
N ASN A 40 3.16 -21.15 19.84
CA ASN A 40 3.06 -20.43 18.58
C ASN A 40 2.14 -21.17 17.61
N GLN A 41 1.29 -20.43 16.89
CA GLN A 41 0.37 -20.98 15.89
C GLN A 41 -0.55 -22.08 16.47
N THR A 42 -0.93 -21.93 17.74
CA THR A 42 -2.02 -22.69 18.36
C THR A 42 -3.35 -21.92 18.26
N ARG A 43 -4.42 -22.41 18.89
CA ARG A 43 -5.71 -21.73 18.98
C ARG A 43 -6.02 -21.28 20.41
N VAL A 44 -4.97 -21.11 21.22
CA VAL A 44 -5.08 -20.69 22.61
C VAL A 44 -5.33 -19.18 22.64
N THR A 45 -6.52 -18.78 23.04
CA THR A 45 -6.88 -17.36 23.20
C THR A 45 -6.94 -16.92 24.67
N ASP A 46 -6.95 -17.88 25.61
CA ASP A 46 -7.05 -17.65 27.05
C ASP A 46 -5.78 -18.08 27.79
N VAL A 47 -5.05 -17.09 28.33
CA VAL A 47 -3.80 -17.31 29.08
C VAL A 47 -3.98 -17.30 30.60
N ARG A 48 -5.21 -17.16 31.12
CA ARG A 48 -5.48 -17.20 32.57
C ARG A 48 -4.95 -18.47 33.26
N PRO A 49 -4.95 -19.66 32.63
CA PRO A 49 -4.36 -20.86 33.25
C PRO A 49 -2.85 -20.74 33.55
N LEU A 50 -2.14 -19.76 32.99
CA LEU A 50 -0.72 -19.52 33.23
C LEU A 50 -0.43 -18.80 34.55
N ALA A 51 -1.43 -18.24 35.24
CA ALA A 51 -1.26 -17.37 36.40
C ALA A 51 -0.43 -17.97 37.56
N GLY A 52 -0.41 -19.29 37.69
CA GLY A 52 0.36 -20.02 38.72
C GLY A 52 1.79 -20.41 38.31
N LEU A 53 2.23 -20.08 37.09
CA LEU A 53 3.52 -20.51 36.54
C LEU A 53 4.63 -19.49 36.83
N GLU A 54 4.74 -19.03 38.08
CA GLU A 54 5.64 -17.94 38.52
C GLU A 54 7.14 -18.17 38.21
N ARG A 55 7.56 -19.39 37.87
CA ARG A 55 8.94 -19.74 37.48
C ARG A 55 9.23 -19.56 35.99
N LEU A 56 8.24 -19.12 35.21
CA LEU A 56 8.38 -18.90 33.78
C LEU A 56 9.36 -17.75 33.52
N LEU A 57 10.40 -18.03 32.74
CA LEU A 57 11.38 -17.05 32.27
C LEU A 57 11.13 -16.69 30.80
N TRP A 58 10.45 -17.58 30.06
CA TRP A 58 10.23 -17.47 28.62
C TRP A 58 8.82 -17.93 28.25
N LEU A 59 8.03 -17.04 27.64
CA LEU A 59 6.75 -17.33 27.01
C LEU A 59 6.75 -16.90 25.53
N GLU A 60 6.34 -17.80 24.62
CA GLU A 60 5.99 -17.46 23.22
C GLU A 60 4.58 -17.94 22.93
N ALA A 61 3.73 -17.09 22.36
CA ALA A 61 2.37 -17.43 21.92
C ALA A 61 1.96 -16.61 20.69
N ASP A 62 2.83 -16.60 19.68
CA ASP A 62 2.63 -15.84 18.44
C ASP A 62 1.50 -16.45 17.58
N GLY A 63 0.64 -15.63 16.99
CA GLY A 63 -0.38 -16.07 16.04
C GLY A 63 -1.43 -16.99 16.65
N THR A 64 -1.86 -16.74 17.89
CA THR A 64 -2.79 -17.62 18.64
C THR A 64 -4.19 -17.04 18.79
N GLY A 65 -4.36 -15.73 18.52
CA GLY A 65 -5.62 -15.00 18.66
C GLY A 65 -5.87 -14.45 20.08
N ILE A 66 -4.81 -14.28 20.88
CA ILE A 66 -4.91 -13.67 22.22
C ILE A 66 -5.32 -12.20 22.08
N ALA A 67 -6.30 -11.78 22.88
CA ALA A 67 -6.69 -10.37 23.00
C ALA A 67 -6.60 -9.85 24.44
N ASP A 68 -6.77 -10.74 25.43
CA ASP A 68 -6.73 -10.43 26.86
C ASP A 68 -5.51 -11.11 27.51
N LEU A 69 -4.68 -10.33 28.20
CA LEU A 69 -3.46 -10.78 28.87
C LEU A 69 -3.68 -11.16 30.33
N ALA A 70 -4.93 -11.19 30.80
CA ALA A 70 -5.27 -11.62 32.16
C ALA A 70 -4.65 -12.99 32.49
N GLY A 71 -3.93 -13.05 33.61
CA GLY A 71 -3.16 -14.22 34.04
C GLY A 71 -1.65 -14.09 33.87
N LEU A 72 -1.14 -13.06 33.19
CA LEU A 72 0.29 -12.82 33.10
C LEU A 72 0.87 -11.97 34.25
N GLU A 73 0.03 -11.33 35.07
CA GLU A 73 0.41 -10.27 36.01
C GLU A 73 1.43 -10.72 37.07
N ASN A 74 1.38 -12.00 37.46
CA ASN A 74 2.24 -12.57 38.50
C ASN A 74 3.49 -13.25 37.96
N LEU A 75 3.72 -13.25 36.64
CA LEU A 75 4.88 -13.87 36.01
C LEU A 75 6.14 -12.98 36.12
N ILE A 76 6.41 -12.46 37.31
CA ILE A 76 7.43 -11.42 37.58
C ILE A 76 8.87 -11.84 37.24
N ASN A 77 9.12 -13.14 37.04
CA ASN A 77 10.42 -13.67 36.63
C ASN A 77 10.57 -13.74 35.09
N LEU A 78 9.56 -13.36 34.32
CA LEU A 78 9.59 -13.44 32.88
C LEU A 78 10.68 -12.50 32.33
N GLU A 79 11.59 -13.05 31.53
CA GLU A 79 12.69 -12.31 30.90
C GLU A 79 12.45 -12.12 29.39
N ARG A 80 11.74 -13.06 28.76
CA ARG A 80 11.37 -13.05 27.33
C ARG A 80 9.89 -13.31 27.14
N LEU A 81 9.24 -12.42 26.40
CA LEU A 81 7.83 -12.53 26.01
C LEU A 81 7.68 -12.27 24.51
N SER A 82 7.08 -13.21 23.80
CA SER A 82 6.69 -13.07 22.39
C SER A 82 5.19 -13.32 22.25
N LEU A 83 4.48 -12.33 21.73
CA LEU A 83 3.03 -12.36 21.50
C LEU A 83 2.68 -11.73 20.13
N ALA A 84 3.54 -11.91 19.13
CA ALA A 84 3.36 -11.30 17.82
C ALA A 84 2.14 -11.88 17.06
N GLY A 85 1.48 -11.09 16.22
CA GLY A 85 0.37 -11.55 15.38
C GLY A 85 -0.88 -11.94 16.18
N ASN A 86 -1.26 -11.13 17.16
CA ASN A 86 -2.42 -11.36 18.02
C ASN A 86 -3.39 -10.14 17.94
N ASP A 87 -4.42 -10.10 18.80
CA ASP A 87 -5.43 -9.05 18.83
C ASP A 87 -5.31 -8.15 20.09
N ILE A 88 -4.09 -8.00 20.64
CA ILE A 88 -3.83 -7.31 21.91
C ILE A 88 -3.94 -5.79 21.74
N ALA A 89 -4.66 -5.14 22.64
CA ALA A 89 -4.72 -3.67 22.73
C ALA A 89 -4.32 -3.13 24.11
N ASP A 90 -4.56 -3.90 25.19
CA ASP A 90 -4.30 -3.49 26.58
C ASP A 90 -3.08 -4.23 27.14
N LEU A 91 -2.05 -3.47 27.53
CA LEU A 91 -0.80 -3.98 28.10
C LEU A 91 -0.77 -3.95 29.64
N THR A 92 -1.87 -3.62 30.30
CA THR A 92 -1.94 -3.44 31.77
C THR A 92 -1.38 -4.64 32.54
N ALA A 93 -1.62 -5.85 32.06
CA ALA A 93 -1.13 -7.08 32.71
C ALA A 93 0.41 -7.18 32.74
N LEU A 94 1.11 -6.44 31.88
CA LEU A 94 2.58 -6.46 31.79
C LEU A 94 3.27 -5.48 32.74
N ARG A 95 2.52 -4.57 33.38
CA ARG A 95 3.07 -3.40 34.10
C ARG A 95 4.14 -3.75 35.13
N ASP A 96 3.90 -4.81 35.89
CA ASP A 96 4.75 -5.18 37.03
C ASP A 96 5.81 -6.24 36.66
N LEU A 97 5.91 -6.63 35.37
CA LEU A 97 6.85 -7.64 34.85
C LEU A 97 8.26 -7.07 34.63
N THR A 98 8.79 -6.41 35.63
CA THR A 98 10.08 -5.68 35.63
C THR A 98 11.32 -6.55 35.35
N GLY A 99 11.16 -7.87 35.28
CA GLY A 99 12.19 -8.82 34.84
C GLY A 99 12.40 -8.87 33.33
N LEU A 100 11.47 -8.33 32.53
CA LEU A 100 11.51 -8.41 31.08
C LEU A 100 12.74 -7.71 30.49
N THR A 101 13.40 -8.42 29.58
CA THR A 101 14.55 -7.92 28.81
C THR A 101 14.28 -7.92 27.31
N ARG A 102 13.38 -8.80 26.83
CA ARG A 102 12.99 -8.87 25.42
C ARG A 102 11.49 -9.04 25.31
N VAL A 103 10.85 -8.15 24.56
CA VAL A 103 9.41 -8.16 24.32
C VAL A 103 9.16 -8.00 22.82
N ASP A 104 8.46 -8.96 22.24
CA ASP A 104 7.94 -8.91 20.87
C ASP A 104 6.41 -8.85 20.90
N LEU A 105 5.86 -7.74 20.41
CA LEU A 105 4.43 -7.41 20.37
C LEU A 105 4.02 -6.96 18.96
N ARG A 106 4.76 -7.37 17.92
CA ARG A 106 4.46 -7.00 16.53
C ARG A 106 3.08 -7.46 16.09
N ASP A 107 2.48 -6.78 15.12
CA ASP A 107 1.20 -7.13 14.48
C ASP A 107 0.07 -7.33 15.51
N ASN A 108 -0.23 -6.28 16.27
CA ASN A 108 -1.29 -6.22 17.28
C ASN A 108 -2.13 -4.94 17.09
N ARG A 109 -2.87 -4.50 18.11
CA ARG A 109 -3.73 -3.29 18.08
C ARG A 109 -3.37 -2.30 19.19
N ILE A 110 -2.10 -2.23 19.56
CA ILE A 110 -1.60 -1.45 20.69
C ILE A 110 -1.55 0.04 20.32
N GLU A 111 -2.09 0.88 21.19
CA GLU A 111 -2.03 2.34 21.10
C GLU A 111 -1.29 2.98 22.30
N ASP A 112 -1.48 2.41 23.50
CA ASP A 112 -0.94 2.95 24.76
C ASP A 112 0.22 2.10 25.30
N LEU A 113 1.39 2.72 25.44
CA LEU A 113 2.60 2.10 26.01
C LEU A 113 2.81 2.43 27.49
N ALA A 114 1.96 3.23 28.13
CA ALA A 114 2.11 3.63 29.53
C ALA A 114 2.30 2.45 30.51
N PRO A 115 1.66 1.28 30.33
CA PRO A 115 1.93 0.12 31.18
C PRO A 115 3.39 -0.35 31.14
N LEU A 116 4.14 -0.10 30.07
CA LEU A 116 5.53 -0.54 29.94
C LEU A 116 6.55 0.41 30.59
N ALA A 117 6.13 1.58 31.10
CA ALA A 117 7.03 2.66 31.51
C ALA A 117 8.02 2.28 32.64
N GLU A 118 7.72 1.27 33.45
CA GLU A 118 8.59 0.82 34.55
C GLU A 118 9.51 -0.36 34.16
N LEU A 119 9.41 -0.86 32.92
CA LEU A 119 10.21 -1.98 32.40
C LEU A 119 11.62 -1.54 31.97
N THR A 120 12.34 -0.92 32.90
CA THR A 120 13.66 -0.28 32.69
C THR A 120 14.80 -1.23 32.29
N ARG A 121 14.56 -2.55 32.31
CA ARG A 121 15.52 -3.60 31.93
C ARG A 121 15.38 -4.07 30.48
N LEU A 122 14.43 -3.54 29.72
CA LEU A 122 14.25 -3.91 28.32
C LEU A 122 15.51 -3.58 27.50
N GLU A 123 16.03 -4.60 26.81
CA GLU A 123 17.13 -4.54 25.85
C GLU A 123 16.58 -4.54 24.40
N THR A 124 15.48 -5.26 24.18
CA THR A 124 14.80 -5.37 22.88
C THR A 124 13.30 -5.14 23.05
N LEU A 125 12.73 -4.22 22.28
CA LEU A 125 11.30 -3.99 22.18
C LEU A 125 10.89 -3.90 20.71
N GLN A 126 10.00 -4.80 20.28
CA GLN A 126 9.48 -4.84 18.91
C GLN A 126 7.97 -4.61 18.92
N LEU A 127 7.52 -3.58 18.20
CA LEU A 127 6.14 -3.06 18.17
C LEU A 127 5.67 -2.78 16.73
N ASP A 128 6.34 -3.33 15.71
CA ASP A 128 5.98 -3.18 14.30
C ASP A 128 4.50 -3.52 14.06
N GLY A 129 3.81 -2.82 13.16
CA GLY A 129 2.42 -3.13 12.79
C GLY A 129 1.40 -2.91 13.91
N ASN A 130 1.51 -1.78 14.63
CA ASN A 130 0.57 -1.38 15.69
C ASN A 130 -0.03 -0.01 15.38
N ARG A 131 -0.56 0.70 16.39
CA ARG A 131 -1.20 2.03 16.26
C ARG A 131 -0.58 3.03 17.24
N VAL A 132 0.67 2.80 17.64
CA VAL A 132 1.37 3.61 18.65
C VAL A 132 1.63 5.00 18.10
N ARG A 133 1.25 6.02 18.87
CA ARG A 133 1.52 7.44 18.57
C ARG A 133 2.43 8.10 19.60
N ASP A 134 2.21 7.79 20.89
CA ASP A 134 2.99 8.33 22.00
C ASP A 134 3.98 7.27 22.51
N ILE A 135 5.26 7.61 22.44
CA ILE A 135 6.36 6.75 22.90
C ILE A 135 7.02 7.27 24.18
N GLY A 136 6.36 8.17 24.92
CA GLY A 136 6.87 8.76 26.17
C GLY A 136 7.27 7.72 27.21
N ALA A 137 6.57 6.57 27.25
CA ALA A 137 6.89 5.45 28.14
C ALA A 137 8.29 4.84 27.90
N ILE A 138 8.87 5.01 26.71
CA ILE A 138 10.18 4.43 26.33
C ILE A 138 11.34 5.21 26.96
N GLN A 139 11.14 6.48 27.38
CA GLN A 139 12.21 7.35 27.88
C GLN A 139 12.99 6.76 29.07
N SER A 140 12.37 5.91 29.89
CA SER A 140 12.97 5.26 31.06
C SER A 140 13.75 3.99 30.72
N MET A 141 13.61 3.44 29.52
CA MET A 141 14.17 2.15 29.10
C MET A 141 15.64 2.29 28.64
N THR A 142 16.48 2.84 29.51
CA THR A 142 17.89 3.19 29.20
C THR A 142 18.80 2.00 28.91
N ALA A 143 18.30 0.77 28.99
CA ALA A 143 19.00 -0.45 28.61
C ALA A 143 18.72 -0.89 27.16
N LEU A 144 17.81 -0.21 26.44
CA LEU A 144 17.42 -0.60 25.08
C LEU A 144 18.60 -0.54 24.14
N THR A 145 18.83 -1.64 23.44
CA THR A 145 19.78 -1.78 22.33
C THR A 145 19.08 -1.91 20.99
N GLU A 146 17.83 -2.40 20.98
CA GLU A 146 17.03 -2.57 19.78
C GLU A 146 15.60 -2.08 20.03
N LEU A 147 15.13 -1.17 19.18
CA LEU A 147 13.76 -0.69 19.16
C LEU A 147 13.22 -0.74 17.73
N ARG A 148 12.10 -1.42 17.54
CA ARG A 148 11.39 -1.48 16.25
C ARG A 148 9.94 -1.02 16.42
N LEU A 149 9.54 -0.03 15.61
CA LEU A 149 8.24 0.65 15.62
C LEU A 149 7.74 0.88 14.18
N VAL A 150 8.04 -0.04 13.26
CA VAL A 150 7.63 0.08 11.85
C VAL A 150 6.10 0.10 11.74
N ASP A 151 5.55 0.83 10.77
CA ASP A 151 4.10 0.89 10.49
C ASP A 151 3.30 1.25 11.76
N ASN A 152 3.56 2.44 12.29
CA ASN A 152 2.87 3.04 13.43
C ASN A 152 2.51 4.50 13.13
N ASN A 153 2.11 5.27 14.16
CA ASN A 153 1.61 6.64 14.02
C ASN A 153 2.50 7.65 14.78
N VAL A 154 3.78 7.34 14.99
CA VAL A 154 4.74 8.15 15.75
C VAL A 154 5.06 9.45 15.00
N VAL A 155 5.09 10.55 15.73
CA VAL A 155 5.46 11.89 15.22
C VAL A 155 6.63 12.48 15.98
N ASP A 156 6.62 12.35 17.31
CA ASP A 156 7.63 12.91 18.21
C ASP A 156 8.58 11.81 18.70
N VAL A 157 9.86 11.94 18.35
CA VAL A 157 10.94 11.07 18.79
C VAL A 157 11.79 11.67 19.91
N SER A 158 11.38 12.80 20.50
CA SER A 158 12.04 13.42 21.65
C SER A 158 12.24 12.48 22.86
N PRO A 159 11.35 11.50 23.15
CA PRO A 159 11.58 10.54 24.24
C PRO A 159 12.82 9.67 24.04
N LEU A 160 13.33 9.54 22.81
CA LEU A 160 14.50 8.71 22.49
C LEU A 160 15.83 9.38 22.81
N ALA A 161 15.89 10.71 22.99
CA ALA A 161 17.14 11.49 23.03
C ALA A 161 18.18 11.03 24.07
N GLY A 162 17.75 10.32 25.12
CA GLY A 162 18.61 9.82 26.20
C GLY A 162 19.02 8.34 26.10
N LEU A 163 18.56 7.61 25.09
CA LEU A 163 18.75 6.16 24.98
C LEU A 163 20.08 5.81 24.30
N ALA A 164 21.18 6.24 24.92
CA ALA A 164 22.53 6.17 24.36
C ALA A 164 23.05 4.76 24.07
N THR A 165 22.33 3.71 24.50
CA THR A 165 22.66 2.29 24.23
C THR A 165 22.04 1.74 22.96
N LEU A 166 21.14 2.49 22.29
CA LEU A 166 20.48 2.05 21.07
C LEU A 166 21.49 1.79 19.95
N VAL A 167 21.43 0.59 19.38
CA VAL A 167 22.27 0.11 18.28
C VAL A 167 21.44 0.00 17.00
N THR A 168 20.25 -0.59 17.11
CA THR A 168 19.30 -0.74 16.00
C THR A 168 18.02 0.02 16.34
N LEU A 169 17.66 0.96 15.47
CA LEU A 169 16.45 1.76 15.57
C LEU A 169 15.69 1.71 14.25
N ASP A 170 14.52 1.09 14.26
CA ASP A 170 13.64 1.02 13.09
C ASP A 170 12.34 1.79 13.35
N LEU A 171 12.17 2.89 12.61
CA LEU A 171 11.07 3.84 12.70
C LEU A 171 10.40 4.04 11.32
N ALA A 172 10.58 3.09 10.40
CA ALA A 172 10.01 3.21 9.06
C ALA A 172 8.47 3.30 9.09
N HIS A 173 7.87 3.95 8.08
CA HIS A 173 6.41 4.10 7.96
C HIS A 173 5.76 4.72 9.22
N ASN A 174 6.22 5.92 9.57
CA ASN A 174 5.65 6.77 10.62
C ASN A 174 5.39 8.17 10.05
N ALA A 175 5.21 9.18 10.91
CA ALA A 175 4.98 10.57 10.50
C ALA A 175 5.99 11.53 11.14
N ILE A 176 7.23 11.08 11.30
CA ILE A 176 8.32 11.84 11.94
C ILE A 176 8.78 12.97 11.00
N VAL A 177 8.99 14.16 11.57
CA VAL A 177 9.52 15.33 10.86
C VAL A 177 10.89 15.74 11.40
N ASP A 178 11.06 15.75 12.72
CA ASP A 178 12.29 16.20 13.39
C ASP A 178 13.10 15.01 13.92
N VAL A 179 14.31 14.84 13.37
CA VAL A 179 15.28 13.82 13.80
C VAL A 179 16.37 14.36 14.73
N SER A 180 16.26 15.62 15.18
CA SER A 180 17.21 16.23 16.13
C SER A 180 17.43 15.43 17.42
N PRO A 181 16.40 14.78 18.01
CA PRO A 181 16.60 13.90 19.17
C PRO A 181 17.58 12.75 18.93
N LEU A 182 17.74 12.29 17.68
CA LEU A 182 18.57 11.13 17.34
C LEU A 182 20.07 11.47 17.24
N ALA A 183 20.43 12.77 17.25
CA ALA A 183 21.81 13.22 17.12
C ALA A 183 22.71 12.75 18.28
N GLY A 184 22.15 12.46 19.45
CA GLY A 184 22.89 12.00 20.64
C GLY A 184 23.10 10.48 20.72
N LEU A 185 22.50 9.70 19.82
CA LEU A 185 22.50 8.24 19.88
C LEU A 185 23.76 7.66 19.21
N VAL A 186 24.89 7.79 19.90
CA VAL A 186 26.23 7.49 19.35
C VAL A 186 26.53 5.98 19.17
N GLU A 187 25.70 5.10 19.72
CA GLU A 187 25.84 3.65 19.54
C GLU A 187 25.05 3.12 18.33
N LEU A 188 24.29 3.96 17.63
CA LEU A 188 23.54 3.54 16.43
C LEU A 188 24.47 2.99 15.36
N ARG A 189 24.09 1.85 14.80
CA ARG A 189 24.72 1.18 13.65
C ARG A 189 23.73 0.93 12.53
N GLU A 190 22.45 0.75 12.86
CA GLU A 190 21.36 0.57 11.91
C GLU A 190 20.24 1.53 12.27
N LEU A 191 19.97 2.50 11.39
CA LEU A 191 18.92 3.49 11.54
C LEU A 191 18.00 3.46 10.33
N ASN A 192 16.77 3.02 10.50
CA ASN A 192 15.76 3.05 9.46
C ASN A 192 14.71 4.11 9.76
N LEU A 193 14.68 5.14 8.91
CA LEU A 193 13.77 6.29 8.95
C LEU A 193 12.94 6.35 7.66
N ALA A 194 12.91 5.29 6.86
CA ALA A 194 12.21 5.29 5.58
C ALA A 194 10.72 5.62 5.74
N PHE A 195 10.13 6.27 4.74
CA PHE A 195 8.70 6.58 4.69
C PHE A 195 8.22 7.37 5.91
N ASN A 196 8.91 8.47 6.19
CA ASN A 196 8.52 9.47 7.17
C ASN A 196 8.29 10.82 6.46
N ARG A 197 8.24 11.93 7.20
CA ARG A 197 8.03 13.29 6.69
C ARG A 197 9.24 14.18 6.96
N ILE A 198 10.44 13.61 6.90
CA ILE A 198 11.69 14.29 7.22
C ILE A 198 12.13 15.14 6.02
N GLU A 199 12.34 16.43 6.25
CA GLU A 199 12.88 17.36 5.23
C GLU A 199 14.34 17.73 5.49
N ASP A 200 14.79 17.66 6.75
CA ASP A 200 16.14 18.04 7.18
C ASP A 200 16.88 16.90 7.89
N LEU A 201 17.94 16.40 7.24
CA LEU A 201 18.86 15.41 7.80
C LEU A 201 20.10 16.01 8.46
N SER A 202 20.24 17.34 8.46
CA SER A 202 21.38 18.02 9.09
C SER A 202 21.60 17.61 10.55
N PRO A 203 20.59 17.27 11.37
CA PRO A 203 20.87 16.81 12.73
C PRO A 203 21.66 15.49 12.78
N LEU A 204 21.46 14.58 11.83
CA LEU A 204 22.19 13.31 11.78
C LEU A 204 23.67 13.49 11.44
N THR A 205 24.04 14.57 10.75
CA THR A 205 25.46 14.90 10.51
C THR A 205 26.21 15.19 11.82
N ARG A 206 25.49 15.56 12.89
CA ARG A 206 26.04 15.81 14.23
C ARG A 206 26.10 14.55 15.10
N ASN A 207 25.47 13.46 14.68
CA ASN A 207 25.63 12.17 15.35
C ASN A 207 27.06 11.69 15.10
N THR A 208 27.91 11.67 16.12
CA THR A 208 29.33 11.29 16.00
C THR A 208 29.56 9.78 16.01
N GLY A 209 28.51 8.99 16.25
CA GLY A 209 28.54 7.52 16.28
C GLY A 209 28.51 6.88 14.91
N LEU A 210 27.61 7.35 14.03
CA LEU A 210 27.41 6.81 12.69
C LEU A 210 28.68 6.92 11.82
N GLY A 211 29.18 5.83 11.28
CA GLY A 211 30.41 5.83 10.48
C GLY A 211 30.52 4.64 9.54
N ALA A 212 31.76 4.26 9.22
CA ALA A 212 32.04 3.22 8.26
C ALA A 212 31.40 1.87 8.62
N GLY A 213 30.50 1.39 7.75
CA GLY A 213 29.79 0.11 7.92
C GLY A 213 28.42 0.23 8.60
N ASP A 214 28.02 1.43 8.99
CA ASP A 214 26.68 1.70 9.53
C ASP A 214 25.70 2.02 8.39
N THR A 215 24.42 1.76 8.62
CA THR A 215 23.35 1.99 7.63
C THR A 215 22.35 3.03 8.11
N VAL A 216 21.96 3.92 7.20
CA VAL A 216 20.91 4.93 7.41
C VAL A 216 19.95 4.87 6.22
N ASP A 217 18.74 4.38 6.43
CA ASP A 217 17.69 4.39 5.40
C ASP A 217 16.76 5.58 5.61
N VAL A 218 16.69 6.47 4.63
CA VAL A 218 15.85 7.67 4.62
C VAL A 218 14.97 7.73 3.36
N ARG A 219 14.82 6.60 2.65
CA ARG A 219 13.98 6.51 1.44
C ARG A 219 12.55 6.94 1.75
N GLY A 220 11.87 7.52 0.77
CA GLY A 220 10.48 7.95 0.94
C GLY A 220 10.24 9.10 1.93
N ASN A 221 11.27 9.90 2.21
CA ASN A 221 11.15 11.18 2.91
C ASN A 221 11.18 12.36 1.92
N PRO A 222 10.52 13.50 2.21
CA PRO A 222 10.51 14.70 1.37
C PRO A 222 11.85 15.49 1.39
N LEU A 223 12.95 14.83 1.07
CA LEU A 223 14.31 15.39 1.09
C LEU A 223 14.65 16.19 -0.17
N GLN A 224 14.00 17.33 -0.33
CA GLN A 224 14.04 18.14 -1.56
C GLN A 224 15.05 19.29 -1.53
N SER A 225 15.76 19.50 -0.41
CA SER A 225 16.64 20.66 -0.22
C SER A 225 18.12 20.33 -0.45
N GLU A 226 18.89 21.32 -0.88
CA GLU A 226 20.37 21.23 -0.94
C GLU A 226 20.98 20.91 0.45
N THR A 227 20.29 21.27 1.53
CA THR A 227 20.73 20.92 2.90
C THR A 227 20.61 19.42 3.16
N ALA A 228 19.55 18.78 2.67
CA ALA A 228 19.40 17.33 2.72
C ALA A 228 20.49 16.64 1.88
N ASP A 229 20.75 17.13 0.65
CA ASP A 229 21.83 16.62 -0.21
C ASP A 229 23.18 16.67 0.53
N ASN A 230 23.52 17.82 1.11
CA ASN A 230 24.77 18.02 1.84
C ASN A 230 24.86 17.10 3.08
N ALA A 231 23.73 16.84 3.75
CA ALA A 231 23.70 15.94 4.90
C ALA A 231 23.96 14.48 4.49
N VAL A 232 23.36 14.03 3.38
CA VAL A 232 23.62 12.69 2.81
C VAL A 232 25.09 12.56 2.41
N VAL A 233 25.64 13.55 1.69
CA VAL A 233 27.07 13.56 1.33
C VAL A 233 27.95 13.48 2.58
N ALA A 234 27.67 14.30 3.60
CA ALA A 234 28.46 14.31 4.83
C ALA A 234 28.41 12.97 5.60
N LEU A 235 27.28 12.27 5.58
CA LEU A 235 27.16 10.92 6.15
C LEU A 235 27.93 9.90 5.31
N SER A 236 27.76 9.91 3.99
CA SER A 236 28.46 9.02 3.06
C SER A 236 29.98 9.19 3.09
N GLU A 237 30.48 10.42 3.23
CA GLU A 237 31.92 10.71 3.39
C GLU A 237 32.53 10.07 4.65
N ARG A 238 31.70 9.77 5.65
CA ARG A 238 32.10 9.06 6.88
C ARG A 238 32.04 7.53 6.72
N GLY A 239 31.62 7.04 5.57
CA GLY A 239 31.46 5.62 5.27
C GLY A 239 30.11 5.02 5.68
N VAL A 240 29.13 5.86 6.03
CA VAL A 240 27.75 5.43 6.29
C VAL A 240 27.11 5.04 4.96
N GLU A 241 26.49 3.87 4.90
CA GLU A 241 25.64 3.49 3.78
C GLU A 241 24.28 4.18 3.93
N VAL A 242 24.10 5.28 3.19
CA VAL A 242 22.83 6.02 3.19
C VAL A 242 21.96 5.50 2.05
N GLN A 243 20.86 4.81 2.40
CA GLN A 243 19.82 4.45 1.44
C GLN A 243 18.87 5.63 1.31
N TRP A 244 18.75 6.16 0.10
CA TRP A 244 17.98 7.36 -0.21
C TRP A 244 17.41 7.19 -1.63
N TYR A 245 16.23 7.75 -1.90
CA TYR A 245 15.71 7.87 -3.25
C TYR A 245 15.36 9.33 -3.49
N ARG A 246 16.01 9.95 -4.47
CA ARG A 246 15.64 11.28 -4.93
C ARG A 246 14.49 11.18 -5.91
N ALA A 247 13.54 12.10 -5.77
CA ALA A 247 12.59 12.45 -6.83
C ALA A 247 12.63 13.96 -6.97
N ARG A 248 13.22 14.48 -8.05
CA ARG A 248 13.44 15.91 -8.24
C ARG A 248 12.76 16.39 -9.52
N ILE A 249 11.92 17.41 -9.40
CA ILE A 249 11.40 18.11 -10.58
C ILE A 249 12.55 18.89 -11.23
N LEU A 250 12.89 18.52 -12.46
CA LEU A 250 13.90 19.18 -13.28
C LEU A 250 13.32 20.39 -14.03
N GLY A 251 12.02 20.35 -14.33
CA GLY A 251 11.32 21.44 -15.01
C GLY A 251 9.95 21.02 -15.53
N VAL A 252 9.31 21.95 -16.23
CA VAL A 252 8.04 21.73 -16.92
C VAL A 252 8.21 22.08 -18.39
N HIS A 253 7.80 21.18 -19.27
CA HIS A 253 7.81 21.35 -20.71
C HIS A 253 6.40 21.68 -21.22
N ASP A 254 6.29 22.78 -21.97
CA ASP A 254 5.06 23.29 -22.61
C ASP A 254 3.82 23.34 -21.70
N ASN A 255 4.02 23.68 -20.42
CA ASN A 255 2.97 23.65 -19.38
C ASN A 255 2.19 22.32 -19.32
N THR A 256 2.75 21.21 -19.80
CA THR A 256 1.99 19.95 -19.94
C THR A 256 2.71 18.79 -19.28
N VAL A 257 4.03 18.70 -19.47
CA VAL A 257 4.83 17.56 -18.99
C VAL A 257 5.78 18.03 -17.90
N VAL A 258 5.66 17.46 -16.70
CA VAL A 258 6.65 17.62 -15.64
C VAL A 258 7.77 16.62 -15.86
N LEU A 259 9.01 17.11 -15.92
CA LEU A 259 10.19 16.26 -15.98
C LEU A 259 10.67 16.01 -14.55
N MET A 260 10.73 14.74 -14.15
CA MET A 260 11.17 14.33 -12.82
C MET A 260 12.33 13.35 -12.92
N SER A 261 13.47 13.69 -12.32
CA SER A 261 14.58 12.77 -12.15
C SER A 261 14.37 11.89 -10.93
N VAL A 262 14.67 10.61 -11.07
CA VAL A 262 14.61 9.62 -9.99
C VAL A 262 15.95 8.90 -9.86
N ASP A 263 16.34 8.57 -8.62
CA ASP A 263 17.56 7.79 -8.34
C ASP A 263 17.30 6.27 -8.38
N ALA A 264 16.33 5.84 -9.19
CA ALA A 264 15.96 4.46 -9.44
C ALA A 264 16.24 4.09 -10.89
N ASP A 265 16.68 2.86 -11.15
CA ASP A 265 16.82 2.33 -12.50
C ASP A 265 15.41 2.05 -13.05
N ILE A 266 14.94 2.92 -13.95
CA ILE A 266 13.56 2.84 -14.45
C ILE A 266 13.34 1.67 -15.43
N ALA A 267 14.40 0.94 -15.82
CA ALA A 267 14.35 -0.20 -16.73
C ALA A 267 14.50 -1.56 -16.02
N ALA A 268 15.36 -1.66 -15.00
CA ALA A 268 15.74 -2.92 -14.35
C ALA A 268 14.92 -3.27 -13.10
N GLU A 269 14.09 -2.37 -12.55
CA GLU A 269 13.39 -2.69 -11.30
C GLU A 269 12.39 -3.85 -11.49
N THR A 270 12.76 -5.01 -10.92
CA THR A 270 12.06 -6.31 -11.06
C THR A 270 10.71 -6.40 -10.36
N ALA A 271 10.41 -5.38 -9.57
CA ALA A 271 9.07 -4.92 -9.28
C ALA A 271 9.28 -3.50 -8.75
N PHE A 272 8.31 -2.63 -9.03
CA PHE A 272 8.05 -1.34 -8.36
C PHE A 272 7.90 -1.44 -6.81
N SER A 273 8.53 -2.43 -6.17
CA SER A 273 8.70 -2.64 -4.73
C SER A 273 9.72 -1.67 -4.09
N GLY A 274 10.57 -1.01 -4.88
CA GLY A 274 11.50 0.03 -4.42
C GLY A 274 10.95 1.44 -4.60
N MET A 275 10.31 1.73 -5.73
CA MET A 275 9.67 3.02 -6.00
C MET A 275 8.33 3.19 -5.28
N SER A 276 8.26 4.19 -4.41
CA SER A 276 7.03 4.58 -3.72
C SER A 276 6.39 5.76 -4.42
N PHE A 277 5.30 5.52 -5.17
CA PHE A 277 4.62 6.59 -5.93
C PHE A 277 4.03 7.70 -5.05
N ASP A 278 3.75 7.41 -3.80
CA ASP A 278 3.44 8.41 -2.76
C ASP A 278 4.61 9.38 -2.52
N THR A 279 5.86 8.93 -2.65
CA THR A 279 7.03 9.82 -2.61
C THR A 279 7.10 10.72 -3.84
N TYR A 280 6.85 10.19 -5.03
CA TYR A 280 6.87 10.97 -6.26
C TYR A 280 5.70 11.96 -6.33
N ALA A 281 4.51 11.52 -5.92
CA ALA A 281 3.35 12.38 -5.78
C ALA A 281 3.59 13.47 -4.73
N SER A 282 4.15 13.12 -3.56
CA SER A 282 4.52 14.11 -2.55
C SER A 282 5.54 15.12 -3.07
N ALA A 283 6.57 14.66 -3.78
CA ALA A 283 7.56 15.53 -4.42
C ALA A 283 6.92 16.44 -5.50
N PHE A 284 5.90 15.96 -6.21
CA PHE A 284 5.12 16.77 -7.12
C PHE A 284 4.36 17.88 -6.37
N PHE A 285 3.62 17.53 -5.31
CA PHE A 285 2.82 18.49 -4.55
C PHE A 285 3.63 19.46 -3.69
N THR A 286 4.95 19.32 -3.54
CA THR A 286 5.77 20.42 -2.99
C THR A 286 5.88 21.60 -3.96
N HIS A 287 5.67 21.38 -5.26
CA HIS A 287 5.82 22.39 -6.30
C HIS A 287 4.49 22.83 -6.93
N PHE A 288 3.45 21.99 -6.90
CA PHE A 288 2.17 22.25 -7.57
C PHE A 288 0.98 22.25 -6.60
N GLU A 289 0.03 23.15 -6.83
CA GLU A 289 -1.24 23.25 -6.09
C GLU A 289 -2.05 21.95 -6.18
N ASP A 290 -2.80 21.63 -5.13
CA ASP A 290 -3.63 20.41 -5.09
C ASP A 290 -4.92 20.56 -5.90
N GLN A 291 -4.78 20.55 -7.23
CA GLN A 291 -5.86 20.71 -8.20
C GLN A 291 -5.98 19.56 -9.19
N PHE A 292 -5.31 18.43 -8.93
CA PHE A 292 -5.26 17.28 -9.83
C PHE A 292 -6.07 16.11 -9.27
N ASP A 293 -6.92 15.53 -10.11
CA ASP A 293 -7.66 14.31 -9.83
C ASP A 293 -6.78 13.07 -10.03
N TYR A 294 -5.80 13.15 -10.94
CA TYR A 294 -4.86 12.06 -11.25
C TYR A 294 -3.43 12.57 -11.48
N LEU A 295 -2.43 11.79 -11.05
CA LEU A 295 -1.04 11.93 -11.51
C LEU A 295 -0.69 10.73 -12.37
N LEU A 296 -0.22 10.96 -13.60
CA LEU A 296 0.17 9.91 -14.54
C LEU A 296 1.68 9.95 -14.69
N PHE A 297 2.35 8.95 -14.11
CA PHE A 297 3.80 8.76 -14.23
C PHE A 297 4.13 7.89 -15.43
N PHE A 298 5.14 8.30 -16.20
CA PHE A 298 5.66 7.56 -17.34
C PHE A 298 7.14 7.30 -17.13
N SER A 299 7.59 6.05 -17.20
CA SER A 299 9.02 5.77 -17.35
C SER A 299 9.46 6.21 -18.76
N ASN A 300 10.59 6.90 -18.89
CA ASN A 300 11.11 7.35 -20.19
C ASN A 300 11.76 6.22 -21.01
N LEU A 301 10.97 5.17 -21.23
CA LEU A 301 11.27 4.03 -22.10
C LEU A 301 10.38 4.11 -23.34
N ASP A 302 10.88 3.66 -24.48
CA ASP A 302 10.15 3.76 -25.76
C ASP A 302 9.09 2.65 -25.91
N SER A 303 9.35 1.48 -25.31
CA SER A 303 8.51 0.29 -25.37
C SER A 303 8.44 -0.41 -24.02
N ILE A 304 7.32 -1.10 -23.75
CA ILE A 304 7.20 -2.00 -22.60
C ILE A 304 8.29 -3.09 -22.60
N HIS A 305 8.77 -3.50 -23.77
CA HIS A 305 9.83 -4.51 -23.90
C HIS A 305 11.21 -4.00 -23.49
N ASP A 306 11.39 -2.70 -23.36
CA ASP A 306 12.63 -2.10 -22.85
C ASP A 306 12.67 -2.14 -21.32
N HIS A 307 11.54 -2.41 -20.69
CA HIS A 307 11.47 -2.66 -19.26
C HIS A 307 11.69 -4.15 -19.00
N GLU A 308 12.86 -4.51 -18.47
CA GLU A 308 13.32 -5.92 -18.39
C GLU A 308 12.41 -6.81 -17.53
N ALA A 309 11.60 -6.18 -16.68
CA ALA A 309 10.88 -6.87 -15.62
C ALA A 309 9.48 -6.32 -15.30
N ALA A 310 8.89 -5.46 -16.13
CA ALA A 310 7.50 -5.03 -15.94
C ALA A 310 6.51 -6.09 -16.44
N PRO A 311 5.70 -6.73 -15.56
CA PRO A 311 4.68 -7.67 -15.99
C PRO A 311 3.35 -6.99 -16.37
N TYR A 312 3.31 -5.66 -16.52
CA TYR A 312 2.07 -4.88 -16.71
C TYR A 312 2.22 -3.76 -17.75
N TYR A 313 1.10 -3.35 -18.34
CA TYR A 313 1.04 -2.29 -19.37
C TYR A 313 0.66 -0.91 -18.81
N GLY A 314 -0.01 -0.90 -17.66
CA GLY A 314 -0.37 0.24 -16.83
C GLY A 314 -0.77 -0.27 -15.45
N VAL A 315 -0.77 0.61 -14.44
CA VAL A 315 -1.30 0.29 -13.12
C VAL A 315 -1.93 1.52 -12.47
N TYR A 316 -3.17 1.36 -12.01
CA TYR A 316 -3.87 2.33 -11.17
C TYR A 316 -3.66 2.05 -9.69
N LEU A 317 -3.15 3.04 -8.96
CA LEU A 317 -2.97 3.02 -7.52
C LEU A 317 -3.97 3.98 -6.87
N SER A 318 -4.90 3.43 -6.09
CA SER A 318 -5.93 4.23 -5.45
C SER A 318 -5.37 5.09 -4.31
N VAL A 319 -5.74 6.36 -4.30
CA VAL A 319 -5.37 7.34 -3.26
C VAL A 319 -6.61 7.74 -2.47
N MET A 320 -7.70 8.08 -3.16
CA MET A 320 -8.95 8.48 -2.54
C MET A 320 -10.14 7.85 -3.26
N ASN A 321 -11.08 7.33 -2.48
CA ASN A 321 -12.44 7.08 -2.92
C ASN A 321 -13.41 7.84 -2.02
N ASP A 322 -14.15 8.77 -2.61
CA ASP A 322 -15.22 9.53 -1.97
C ASP A 322 -16.60 9.22 -2.58
N THR A 323 -16.67 8.22 -3.46
CA THR A 323 -17.89 7.83 -4.18
C THR A 323 -18.51 6.59 -3.53
N GLU A 324 -19.75 6.71 -3.09
CA GLU A 324 -20.52 5.61 -2.52
C GLU A 324 -21.21 4.79 -3.62
N GLY A 325 -21.67 3.57 -3.29
CA GLY A 325 -22.39 2.70 -4.22
C GLY A 325 -21.50 1.91 -5.20
N LEU A 326 -20.17 2.03 -5.09
CA LEU A 326 -19.21 1.34 -5.97
C LEU A 326 -18.91 -0.11 -5.55
N GLY A 327 -19.52 -0.60 -4.46
CA GLY A 327 -19.17 -1.89 -3.85
C GLY A 327 -17.88 -1.88 -3.02
N ILE A 328 -17.31 -0.69 -2.79
CA ILE A 328 -16.18 -0.44 -1.89
C ILE A 328 -16.48 0.74 -0.97
N ASP A 329 -15.91 0.71 0.23
CA ASP A 329 -16.01 1.81 1.18
C ASP A 329 -15.22 3.05 0.71
N THR A 330 -15.54 4.21 1.27
CA THR A 330 -14.78 5.44 1.05
C THR A 330 -13.48 5.42 1.85
N PHE A 331 -12.41 5.97 1.27
CA PHE A 331 -11.09 6.01 1.90
C PHE A 331 -10.26 7.20 1.39
N TYR A 332 -9.20 7.53 2.13
CA TYR A 332 -8.24 8.55 1.75
C TYR A 332 -6.84 8.25 2.29
N ARG A 333 -5.83 8.45 1.43
CA ARG A 333 -4.40 8.23 1.69
C ARG A 333 -3.63 9.55 1.70
N SER A 334 -3.28 10.02 2.89
CA SER A 334 -2.58 11.31 3.08
C SER A 334 -1.10 11.31 2.68
N ASP A 335 -0.53 10.14 2.43
CA ASP A 335 0.89 9.91 2.10
C ASP A 335 1.27 10.37 0.68
N TYR A 336 0.31 10.64 -0.21
CA TYR A 336 0.57 11.13 -1.58
C TYR A 336 0.74 12.66 -1.69
N GLY A 337 0.69 13.40 -0.58
CA GLY A 337 0.88 14.86 -0.56
C GLY A 337 -0.30 15.71 -1.07
N SER A 338 -1.35 15.08 -1.62
CA SER A 338 -2.63 15.76 -1.92
C SER A 338 -3.37 16.15 -0.62
N ALA A 339 -4.32 17.07 -0.73
CA ALA A 339 -5.20 17.58 0.32
C ALA A 339 -6.62 16.98 0.24
N GLY A 340 -6.76 15.79 -0.37
CA GLY A 340 -8.06 15.13 -0.56
C GLY A 340 -8.70 15.44 -1.90
N ARG A 341 -7.91 15.74 -2.94
CA ARG A 341 -8.39 15.84 -4.32
C ARG A 341 -7.95 14.66 -5.20
N LEU A 342 -6.72 14.19 -5.00
CA LEU A 342 -6.15 13.13 -5.82
C LEU A 342 -6.91 11.81 -5.62
N ARG A 343 -7.57 11.33 -6.68
CA ARG A 343 -8.28 10.04 -6.69
C ARG A 343 -7.31 8.88 -6.81
N GLY A 344 -6.34 8.99 -7.70
CA GLY A 344 -5.37 7.93 -7.95
C GLY A 344 -4.11 8.41 -8.64
N VAL A 345 -3.08 7.57 -8.53
CA VAL A 345 -1.86 7.66 -9.31
C VAL A 345 -1.87 6.55 -10.35
N VAL A 346 -1.49 6.86 -11.58
CA VAL A 346 -1.31 5.87 -12.64
C VAL A 346 0.15 5.81 -13.01
N HIS A 347 0.68 4.61 -13.21
CA HIS A 347 2.01 4.44 -13.80
C HIS A 347 1.96 3.67 -15.10
N PHE A 348 2.75 4.13 -16.06
CA PHE A 348 3.00 3.46 -17.32
C PHE A 348 4.51 3.20 -17.48
N PRO A 349 4.91 1.97 -17.83
CA PRO A 349 6.32 1.61 -17.96
C PRO A 349 6.99 2.15 -19.23
N TYR A 350 6.30 2.95 -20.04
CA TYR A 350 6.83 3.55 -21.27
C TYR A 350 6.08 4.84 -21.63
N ASN A 351 6.76 5.77 -22.29
CA ASN A 351 6.31 7.15 -22.51
C ASN A 351 5.23 7.33 -23.60
N ARG A 352 4.79 6.24 -24.25
CA ARG A 352 3.73 6.27 -25.29
C ARG A 352 2.39 5.74 -24.82
N ALA A 353 2.30 5.30 -23.57
CA ALA A 353 1.13 4.60 -23.06
C ALA A 353 -0.15 5.46 -22.99
N LEU A 354 -0.02 6.79 -22.94
CA LEU A 354 -1.18 7.69 -22.90
C LEU A 354 -2.07 7.53 -24.14
N ARG A 355 -1.47 7.37 -25.32
CA ARG A 355 -2.20 7.16 -26.58
C ARG A 355 -2.27 5.69 -26.98
N SER A 356 -1.16 4.98 -26.91
CA SER A 356 -1.01 3.61 -27.46
C SER A 356 -1.06 2.52 -26.40
N GLY A 357 -1.27 2.88 -25.13
CA GLY A 357 -1.39 1.96 -24.00
C GLY A 357 -2.80 1.94 -23.41
N PRO A 358 -2.95 1.41 -22.19
CA PRO A 358 -4.24 1.19 -21.55
C PRO A 358 -4.73 2.44 -20.76
N ALA A 359 -4.52 3.66 -21.24
CA ALA A 359 -4.77 4.85 -20.42
C ALA A 359 -6.23 5.00 -19.98
N LEU A 360 -7.19 4.77 -20.88
CA LEU A 360 -8.61 4.77 -20.53
C LEU A 360 -8.97 3.64 -19.55
N HIS A 361 -8.36 2.46 -19.71
CA HIS A 361 -8.53 1.35 -18.79
C HIS A 361 -8.09 1.72 -17.37
N GLU A 362 -6.87 2.25 -17.21
CA GLU A 362 -6.35 2.62 -15.89
C GLU A 362 -7.18 3.71 -15.23
N LEU A 363 -7.69 4.68 -16.00
CA LEU A 363 -8.58 5.71 -15.45
C LEU A 363 -9.91 5.12 -14.97
N GLN A 364 -10.43 4.07 -15.62
CA GLN A 364 -11.70 3.45 -15.26
C GLN A 364 -11.66 2.71 -13.92
N HIS A 365 -10.48 2.30 -13.45
CA HIS A 365 -10.28 1.75 -12.11
C HIS A 365 -10.64 2.71 -10.98
N ALA A 366 -10.76 4.02 -11.26
CA ALA A 366 -11.24 4.99 -10.28
C ALA A 366 -12.71 4.78 -9.86
N TRP A 367 -13.51 4.09 -10.67
CA TRP A 367 -14.96 3.96 -10.44
C TRP A 367 -15.49 2.53 -10.49
N SER A 368 -14.86 1.64 -11.25
CA SER A 368 -15.43 0.33 -11.55
C SER A 368 -14.42 -0.76 -11.24
N ASN A 369 -14.84 -1.78 -10.46
CA ASN A 369 -14.19 -3.10 -10.34
C ASN A 369 -14.89 -4.02 -9.33
N PHE A 370 -15.65 -3.44 -8.38
CA PHE A 370 -15.94 -4.10 -7.10
C PHE A 370 -17.43 -4.41 -6.87
N VAL A 371 -18.24 -4.25 -7.92
CA VAL A 371 -19.70 -4.25 -7.80
C VAL A 371 -20.26 -5.67 -7.87
N VAL A 372 -19.72 -6.52 -8.74
CA VAL A 372 -20.18 -7.90 -8.90
C VAL A 372 -18.97 -8.83 -8.91
N ASP A 373 -19.06 -9.90 -8.13
CA ASP A 373 -18.08 -10.97 -8.16
C ASP A 373 -18.31 -11.80 -9.43
N THR A 374 -17.29 -11.90 -10.28
CA THR A 374 -17.34 -12.65 -11.54
C THR A 374 -16.54 -13.94 -11.47
N GLY A 375 -16.08 -14.34 -10.28
CA GLY A 375 -15.18 -15.49 -10.09
C GLY A 375 -13.78 -15.28 -10.67
N TRP A 376 -13.51 -14.10 -11.24
CA TRP A 376 -12.21 -13.69 -11.77
C TRP A 376 -11.70 -12.48 -10.99
N PRO A 377 -10.45 -12.52 -10.48
CA PRO A 377 -9.89 -11.44 -9.71
C PRO A 377 -9.77 -10.17 -10.57
N SER A 378 -10.67 -9.23 -10.29
CA SER A 378 -10.63 -7.81 -10.61
C SER A 378 -10.71 -7.40 -12.09
N HIS A 379 -11.86 -7.62 -12.74
CA HIS A 379 -12.37 -6.90 -13.93
C HIS A 379 -13.85 -7.27 -14.13
N TRP A 380 -14.50 -6.80 -15.21
CA TRP A 380 -15.85 -7.26 -15.55
C TRP A 380 -15.91 -8.75 -15.96
N GLY A 381 -14.77 -9.43 -16.13
CA GLY A 381 -14.67 -10.90 -16.19
C GLY A 381 -15.68 -11.57 -17.12
N PHE A 382 -16.35 -12.61 -16.59
CA PHE A 382 -17.46 -13.28 -17.28
C PHE A 382 -18.78 -12.52 -17.14
N SER A 383 -18.80 -11.26 -17.55
CA SER A 383 -20.03 -10.47 -17.63
C SER A 383 -20.21 -9.72 -18.95
N SER A 384 -21.45 -9.31 -19.19
CA SER A 384 -21.85 -8.55 -20.39
C SER A 384 -21.52 -7.06 -20.33
N ALA A 385 -20.60 -6.62 -19.47
CA ALA A 385 -20.25 -5.20 -19.36
C ALA A 385 -19.64 -4.68 -20.67
N HIS A 386 -18.67 -5.40 -21.23
CA HIS A 386 -18.04 -5.13 -22.53
C HIS A 386 -17.53 -3.68 -22.67
N GLY A 387 -16.64 -3.30 -21.76
CA GLY A 387 -16.06 -1.97 -21.71
C GLY A 387 -14.54 -1.97 -21.63
N GLN A 388 -13.99 -0.89 -21.10
CA GLN A 388 -12.54 -0.77 -20.89
C GLN A 388 -12.03 -1.77 -19.86
N LEU A 389 -12.82 -2.16 -18.85
CA LEU A 389 -12.45 -3.19 -17.88
C LEU A 389 -12.89 -4.61 -18.32
N GLY A 390 -13.13 -4.84 -19.61
CA GLY A 390 -13.43 -6.15 -20.18
C GLY A 390 -14.90 -6.55 -20.14
N GLY A 391 -15.15 -7.87 -20.14
CA GLY A 391 -16.47 -8.45 -20.39
C GLY A 391 -16.67 -8.92 -21.84
N PHE A 392 -17.88 -9.37 -22.15
CA PHE A 392 -18.25 -9.91 -23.46
C PHE A 392 -19.48 -9.21 -24.06
N ASP A 393 -19.56 -9.20 -25.39
CA ASP A 393 -20.74 -8.70 -26.09
C ASP A 393 -21.86 -9.76 -26.11
N MET A 394 -23.05 -9.38 -25.62
CA MET A 394 -24.24 -10.25 -25.64
C MET A 394 -24.64 -10.69 -27.04
N ALA A 395 -24.29 -9.93 -28.09
CA ALA A 395 -24.58 -10.32 -29.47
C ALA A 395 -23.88 -11.64 -29.88
N ASN A 396 -22.82 -12.02 -29.17
CA ASN A 396 -22.04 -13.23 -29.44
C ASN A 396 -22.16 -14.29 -28.33
N PHE A 397 -23.00 -14.04 -27.31
CA PHE A 397 -23.23 -14.97 -26.20
C PHE A 397 -24.15 -16.13 -26.61
N ASN A 398 -23.64 -17.36 -26.49
CA ASN A 398 -24.35 -18.58 -26.82
C ASN A 398 -24.18 -19.61 -25.70
N ASP A 399 -25.30 -20.20 -25.29
CA ASP A 399 -25.36 -21.39 -24.43
C ASP A 399 -25.19 -22.64 -25.30
N LEU A 400 -24.13 -23.40 -25.04
CA LEU A 400 -23.78 -24.63 -25.75
C LEU A 400 -24.35 -25.88 -25.07
N GLY A 401 -25.03 -25.71 -23.94
CA GLY A 401 -25.52 -26.79 -23.09
C GLY A 401 -24.47 -27.37 -22.15
N ASP A 402 -24.94 -28.12 -21.14
CA ASP A 402 -24.10 -28.79 -20.13
C ASP A 402 -23.17 -27.83 -19.35
N GLY A 403 -23.64 -26.61 -19.09
CA GLY A 403 -22.89 -25.58 -18.36
C GLY A 403 -21.75 -24.95 -19.17
N ARG A 404 -21.74 -25.11 -20.50
CA ARG A 404 -20.74 -24.52 -21.41
C ARG A 404 -21.33 -23.37 -22.19
N TYR A 405 -20.52 -22.33 -22.35
CA TYR A 405 -20.88 -21.08 -23.00
C TYR A 405 -19.75 -20.62 -23.93
N THR A 406 -20.11 -19.80 -24.91
CA THR A 406 -19.17 -19.01 -25.72
C THR A 406 -19.74 -17.61 -25.85
N ALA A 407 -18.92 -16.57 -25.81
CA ALA A 407 -19.41 -15.19 -25.93
C ALA A 407 -18.64 -14.33 -26.92
N GLY A 408 -17.97 -14.95 -27.89
CA GLY A 408 -17.14 -14.20 -28.82
C GLY A 408 -15.80 -13.79 -28.24
N PHE A 409 -15.30 -12.65 -28.72
CA PHE A 409 -14.14 -11.99 -28.16
C PHE A 409 -14.46 -11.49 -26.75
N PHE A 410 -13.93 -12.20 -25.77
CA PHE A 410 -13.55 -11.59 -24.51
C PHE A 410 -12.25 -10.86 -24.78
N GLY A 411 -12.12 -9.60 -24.35
CA GLY A 411 -10.81 -8.97 -24.31
C GLY A 411 -9.86 -9.88 -23.53
N PRO A 412 -8.87 -10.54 -24.16
CA PRO A 412 -8.07 -11.57 -23.48
C PRO A 412 -7.10 -10.94 -22.46
N PHE A 413 -6.93 -9.63 -22.57
CA PHE A 413 -6.35 -8.75 -21.58
C PHE A 413 -7.33 -7.58 -21.54
N ALA A 414 -7.75 -7.13 -20.37
CA ALA A 414 -8.64 -5.97 -20.23
C ALA A 414 -8.04 -4.66 -20.80
N ASN A 415 -6.98 -4.73 -21.59
CA ASN A 415 -6.23 -3.63 -22.16
C ASN A 415 -6.43 -3.59 -23.67
N GLY A 416 -7.65 -3.44 -24.17
CA GLY A 416 -7.91 -3.20 -25.61
C GLY A 416 -7.22 -1.94 -26.17
N GLY A 417 -6.27 -1.36 -25.45
CA GLY A 417 -5.78 -0.01 -25.54
C GLY A 417 -6.93 0.97 -25.33
N ASN A 418 -6.77 2.13 -25.93
CA ASN A 418 -7.85 3.09 -26.00
C ASN A 418 -8.93 2.72 -27.05
N ARG A 419 -9.05 1.45 -27.49
CA ARG A 419 -10.02 1.06 -28.54
C ARG A 419 -11.48 0.96 -28.05
N PRO A 420 -11.83 0.23 -26.98
CA PRO A 420 -13.23 0.21 -26.54
C PRO A 420 -13.61 1.57 -25.95
N ALA A 421 -14.86 1.99 -26.13
CA ALA A 421 -15.43 3.06 -25.31
C ALA A 421 -15.80 2.50 -23.94
N TYR A 422 -16.14 3.36 -22.98
CA TYR A 422 -16.71 2.91 -21.73
C TYR A 422 -18.10 2.31 -21.95
N SER A 423 -18.35 1.18 -21.29
CA SER A 423 -19.67 0.54 -21.31
C SER A 423 -20.70 1.35 -20.51
N PRO A 424 -22.02 1.12 -20.71
CA PRO A 424 -23.03 1.81 -19.92
C PRO A 424 -22.88 1.63 -18.40
N ILE A 425 -22.49 0.44 -17.93
CA ILE A 425 -22.28 0.22 -16.49
C ILE A 425 -21.05 1.00 -15.96
N GLU A 426 -19.98 1.07 -16.75
CA GLU A 426 -18.79 1.88 -16.47
C GLU A 426 -19.12 3.38 -16.43
N LEU A 427 -19.91 3.86 -17.39
CA LEU A 427 -20.38 5.24 -17.45
C LEU A 427 -21.27 5.61 -16.26
N TYR A 428 -22.13 4.70 -15.80
CA TYR A 428 -22.97 4.93 -14.62
C TYR A 428 -22.13 5.14 -13.37
N TYR A 429 -21.15 4.27 -13.11
CA TYR A 429 -20.30 4.38 -11.94
C TYR A 429 -19.36 5.59 -12.00
N ALA A 430 -18.87 5.93 -13.20
CA ALA A 430 -18.17 7.20 -13.43
C ALA A 430 -19.08 8.44 -13.26
N GLY A 431 -20.40 8.27 -13.27
CA GLY A 431 -21.38 9.34 -13.05
C GLY A 431 -21.77 10.10 -14.31
N PHE A 432 -21.58 9.52 -15.49
CA PHE A 432 -21.88 10.15 -16.78
C PHE A 432 -23.29 9.87 -17.29
N ILE A 433 -23.92 8.76 -16.87
CA ILE A 433 -25.28 8.41 -17.29
C ILE A 433 -26.17 8.10 -16.08
N PRO A 434 -27.50 8.32 -16.18
CA PRO A 434 -28.42 7.94 -15.12
C PRO A 434 -28.68 6.41 -15.15
N PRO A 435 -29.16 5.80 -14.06
CA PRO A 435 -29.31 4.35 -13.98
C PRO A 435 -30.24 3.77 -15.06
N GLU A 436 -31.20 4.53 -15.55
CA GLU A 436 -32.17 4.08 -16.57
C GLU A 436 -31.53 3.82 -17.94
N GLU A 437 -30.32 4.31 -18.18
CA GLU A 437 -29.54 4.05 -19.41
C GLU A 437 -28.66 2.79 -19.30
N VAL A 438 -28.61 2.14 -18.13
CA VAL A 438 -27.81 0.93 -17.91
C VAL A 438 -28.65 -0.31 -18.27
N PRO A 439 -28.24 -1.10 -19.30
CA PRO A 439 -28.91 -2.35 -19.62
C PRO A 439 -28.65 -3.40 -18.54
N ASP A 440 -29.44 -4.47 -18.57
CA ASP A 440 -29.24 -5.61 -17.68
C ASP A 440 -27.84 -6.21 -17.87
N LEU A 441 -27.17 -6.48 -16.75
CA LEU A 441 -25.85 -7.09 -16.72
C LEU A 441 -26.01 -8.61 -16.54
N HIS A 442 -25.56 -9.39 -17.51
CA HIS A 442 -25.53 -10.84 -17.44
C HIS A 442 -24.16 -11.30 -16.96
N VAL A 443 -24.11 -12.12 -15.92
CA VAL A 443 -22.88 -12.60 -15.29
C VAL A 443 -22.91 -14.12 -15.26
N ALA A 444 -21.90 -14.75 -15.85
CA ALA A 444 -21.73 -16.19 -15.76
C ALA A 444 -21.01 -16.52 -14.45
N GLU A 445 -21.71 -17.22 -13.57
CA GLU A 445 -21.24 -17.54 -12.22
C GLU A 445 -20.20 -18.66 -12.25
N ASP A 446 -19.17 -18.54 -11.43
CA ASP A 446 -18.03 -19.48 -11.39
C ASP A 446 -17.41 -19.71 -12.78
N GLY A 447 -17.36 -18.65 -13.59
CA GLY A 447 -16.86 -18.71 -14.96
C GLY A 447 -15.41 -19.15 -15.03
N ALA A 448 -15.12 -20.15 -15.86
CA ALA A 448 -13.77 -20.65 -16.08
C ALA A 448 -13.54 -21.04 -17.54
N TRP A 449 -12.46 -20.57 -18.16
CA TRP A 449 -12.08 -20.98 -19.50
C TRP A 449 -11.86 -22.49 -19.57
N LEU A 450 -12.43 -23.13 -20.60
CA LEU A 450 -12.22 -24.54 -20.85
C LEU A 450 -10.86 -24.72 -21.53
N ILE A 451 -9.91 -25.36 -20.82
CA ILE A 451 -8.56 -25.63 -21.30
C ILE A 451 -8.37 -27.14 -21.41
N GLU A 452 -7.94 -27.61 -22.58
CA GLU A 452 -7.59 -29.01 -22.86
C GLU A 452 -6.19 -29.05 -23.48
N ASP A 453 -5.31 -29.93 -22.99
CA ASP A 453 -3.92 -30.06 -23.45
C ASP A 453 -3.15 -28.71 -23.50
N ASP A 454 -3.35 -27.88 -22.48
CA ASP A 454 -2.80 -26.51 -22.34
C ASP A 454 -3.24 -25.51 -23.43
N GLU A 455 -4.28 -25.84 -24.20
CA GLU A 455 -4.87 -24.95 -25.20
C GLU A 455 -6.32 -24.56 -24.84
N LEU A 456 -6.67 -23.30 -25.14
CA LEU A 456 -8.05 -22.82 -25.00
C LEU A 456 -8.95 -23.57 -25.99
N VAL A 457 -9.95 -24.29 -25.46
CA VAL A 457 -10.95 -24.96 -26.29
C VAL A 457 -11.82 -23.92 -26.99
N ARG A 458 -12.04 -24.11 -28.28
CA ARG A 458 -12.79 -23.19 -29.14
C ARG A 458 -13.99 -23.87 -29.80
N GLY A 459 -15.05 -23.11 -29.99
CA GLY A 459 -16.21 -23.52 -30.77
C GLY A 459 -15.95 -23.51 -32.28
N ASP A 460 -16.95 -23.94 -33.06
CA ASP A 460 -16.89 -23.96 -34.53
C ASP A 460 -16.71 -22.56 -35.15
N ASP A 461 -17.06 -21.51 -34.41
CA ASP A 461 -16.88 -20.10 -34.76
C ASP A 461 -15.48 -19.55 -34.39
N GLY A 462 -14.62 -20.36 -33.78
CA GLY A 462 -13.28 -20.01 -33.32
C GLY A 462 -13.25 -19.29 -31.97
N ASN A 463 -14.40 -19.02 -31.36
CA ASN A 463 -14.48 -18.35 -30.06
C ASN A 463 -14.17 -19.30 -28.92
N GLY A 464 -13.54 -18.79 -27.85
CA GLY A 464 -13.22 -19.59 -26.67
C GLY A 464 -14.48 -20.10 -25.98
N ILE A 465 -14.41 -21.32 -25.46
CA ILE A 465 -15.47 -21.92 -24.64
C ILE A 465 -15.09 -21.77 -23.17
N PHE A 466 -16.06 -21.41 -22.34
CA PHE A 466 -15.92 -21.40 -20.89
C PHE A 466 -17.07 -22.17 -20.24
N THR A 467 -16.84 -22.65 -19.02
CA THR A 467 -17.85 -23.26 -18.17
C THR A 467 -18.36 -22.24 -17.15
N ALA A 468 -19.62 -22.35 -16.77
CA ALA A 468 -20.20 -21.60 -15.66
C ALA A 468 -21.28 -22.44 -14.95
N SER A 469 -21.51 -22.18 -13.66
CA SER A 469 -22.56 -22.85 -12.88
C SER A 469 -23.97 -22.36 -13.25
N GLY A 470 -24.06 -21.14 -13.77
CA GLY A 470 -25.27 -20.53 -14.32
C GLY A 470 -24.99 -19.13 -14.87
N VAL A 471 -26.03 -18.48 -15.39
CA VAL A 471 -25.99 -17.07 -15.80
C VAL A 471 -27.03 -16.31 -15.02
N THR A 472 -26.57 -15.36 -14.21
CA THR A 472 -27.43 -14.49 -13.42
C THR A 472 -27.55 -13.13 -14.10
N THR A 473 -28.77 -12.63 -14.18
CA THR A 473 -29.07 -11.29 -14.69
C THR A 473 -29.24 -10.33 -13.52
N TYR A 474 -28.46 -9.26 -13.52
CA TYR A 474 -28.56 -8.15 -12.58
C TYR A 474 -29.12 -6.93 -13.30
N THR A 475 -30.27 -6.43 -12.85
CA THR A 475 -30.72 -5.09 -13.22
C THR A 475 -29.91 -4.05 -12.45
N ILE A 476 -29.85 -2.82 -12.95
CA ILE A 476 -29.23 -1.72 -12.19
C ILE A 476 -29.88 -1.51 -10.82
N GLN A 477 -31.18 -1.80 -10.68
CA GLN A 477 -31.90 -1.68 -9.42
C GLN A 477 -31.48 -2.76 -8.41
N ASP A 478 -31.13 -3.97 -8.87
CA ASP A 478 -30.58 -5.01 -8.00
C ASP A 478 -29.22 -4.59 -7.44
N LEU A 479 -28.38 -3.97 -8.28
CA LEU A 479 -27.07 -3.46 -7.87
C LEU A 479 -27.20 -2.30 -6.87
N ILE A 480 -28.10 -1.35 -7.14
CA ILE A 480 -28.41 -0.24 -6.23
C ILE A 480 -28.98 -0.76 -4.90
N ALA A 481 -29.85 -1.77 -4.93
CA ALA A 481 -30.40 -2.36 -3.71
C ALA A 481 -29.33 -3.04 -2.86
N LYS A 482 -28.29 -3.61 -3.50
CA LYS A 482 -27.18 -4.29 -2.83
C LYS A 482 -26.16 -3.33 -2.23
N HIS A 483 -25.75 -2.31 -2.99
CA HIS A 483 -24.61 -1.45 -2.63
C HIS A 483 -24.98 -0.01 -2.26
N GLY A 484 -26.26 0.33 -2.39
CA GLY A 484 -26.72 1.72 -2.36
C GLY A 484 -26.61 2.39 -3.73
N PRO A 485 -27.27 3.55 -3.91
CA PRO A 485 -27.13 4.34 -5.13
C PRO A 485 -25.72 4.93 -5.24
N ARG A 486 -25.26 5.19 -6.46
CA ARG A 486 -24.04 5.99 -6.66
C ARG A 486 -24.23 7.40 -6.08
N VAL A 487 -23.34 7.81 -5.17
CA VAL A 487 -23.29 9.16 -4.59
C VAL A 487 -21.88 9.73 -4.77
N PRO A 488 -21.69 10.94 -5.33
CA PRO A 488 -22.73 11.88 -5.80
C PRO A 488 -23.63 11.30 -6.90
N SER A 489 -24.79 11.89 -7.15
CA SER A 489 -25.62 11.48 -8.30
C SER A 489 -24.99 11.94 -9.62
N MET A 490 -25.49 11.53 -10.79
CA MET A 490 -25.03 12.05 -12.08
C MET A 490 -25.15 13.59 -12.15
N ALA A 491 -26.16 14.18 -11.52
CA ALA A 491 -26.37 15.64 -11.53
C ALA A 491 -25.28 16.42 -10.78
N ASP A 492 -24.62 15.77 -9.81
CA ASP A 492 -23.58 16.36 -8.97
C ASP A 492 -22.20 15.72 -9.24
N ALA A 493 -22.12 14.85 -10.25
CA ALA A 493 -20.90 14.16 -10.60
C ALA A 493 -19.90 15.11 -11.25
N GLN A 494 -18.62 14.88 -10.99
CA GLN A 494 -17.55 15.55 -11.71
C GLN A 494 -17.49 15.02 -13.14
N TRP A 495 -17.64 15.90 -14.12
CA TRP A 495 -17.50 15.54 -15.55
C TRP A 495 -16.20 16.04 -16.19
N HIS A 496 -15.50 16.94 -15.50
CA HIS A 496 -14.25 17.52 -15.94
C HIS A 496 -13.14 17.09 -14.98
N HIS A 497 -12.19 16.33 -15.49
CA HIS A 497 -11.03 15.87 -14.74
C HIS A 497 -9.78 16.66 -15.12
N HIS A 498 -8.89 16.81 -14.15
CA HIS A 498 -7.61 17.46 -14.32
C HIS A 498 -6.51 16.50 -13.89
N ALA A 499 -5.56 16.22 -14.77
CA ALA A 499 -4.47 15.30 -14.51
C ALA A 499 -3.12 15.95 -14.80
N ALA A 500 -2.06 15.51 -14.12
CA ALA A 500 -0.69 15.92 -14.45
C ALA A 500 0.08 14.76 -15.09
N LEU A 501 0.84 15.07 -16.14
CA LEU A 501 1.77 14.12 -16.75
C LEU A 501 3.16 14.32 -16.16
N VAL A 502 3.76 13.25 -15.63
CA VAL A 502 5.10 13.27 -15.06
C VAL A 502 5.97 12.25 -15.79
N LEU A 503 6.98 12.72 -16.52
CA LEU A 503 7.98 11.87 -17.15
C LEU A 503 9.13 11.62 -16.17
N LEU A 504 9.30 10.35 -15.79
CA LEU A 504 10.38 9.86 -14.96
C LEU A 504 11.63 9.60 -15.83
N VAL A 505 12.76 10.15 -15.40
CA VAL A 505 14.07 9.94 -16.03
C VAL A 505 15.12 9.55 -14.99
N ASP A 506 16.11 8.78 -15.39
CA ASP A 506 17.32 8.50 -14.61
C ASP A 506 18.56 8.91 -15.42
N ASP A 507 19.76 8.61 -14.90
CA ASP A 507 21.03 8.93 -15.55
C ASP A 507 21.23 8.18 -16.89
N ASP A 508 20.61 7.01 -17.05
CA ASP A 508 20.74 6.16 -18.23
C ASP A 508 19.66 6.45 -19.30
N HIS A 509 18.54 7.06 -18.89
CA HIS A 509 17.35 7.33 -19.72
C HIS A 509 16.92 8.82 -19.71
N PRO A 510 17.79 9.76 -20.10
CA PRO A 510 17.45 11.17 -20.13
C PRO A 510 16.36 11.47 -21.16
N ALA A 511 15.51 12.47 -20.87
CA ALA A 511 14.48 12.91 -21.80
C ALA A 511 15.08 13.70 -22.98
N THR A 512 14.62 13.38 -24.19
CA THR A 512 14.90 14.17 -25.40
C THR A 512 13.74 15.13 -25.69
N GLU A 513 14.02 16.19 -26.46
CA GLU A 513 13.00 17.14 -26.90
C GLU A 513 11.88 16.45 -27.70
N ASP A 514 12.23 15.49 -28.56
CA ASP A 514 11.25 14.74 -29.36
C ASP A 514 10.33 13.87 -28.48
N GLN A 515 10.85 13.25 -27.42
CA GLN A 515 10.05 12.47 -26.46
C GLN A 515 9.09 13.36 -25.67
N LEU A 516 9.57 14.53 -25.21
CA LEU A 516 8.73 15.52 -24.52
C LEU A 516 7.62 16.04 -25.44
N ALA A 517 7.96 16.43 -26.67
CA ALA A 517 6.98 16.88 -27.66
C ALA A 517 5.94 15.79 -27.99
N THR A 518 6.37 14.53 -28.11
CA THR A 518 5.46 13.40 -28.33
C THR A 518 4.45 13.24 -27.18
N LEU A 519 4.88 13.40 -25.93
CA LEU A 519 3.97 13.35 -24.78
C LEU A 519 2.97 14.51 -24.79
N VAL A 520 3.40 15.72 -25.18
CA VAL A 520 2.49 16.87 -25.35
C VAL A 520 1.43 16.56 -26.42
N GLU A 521 1.83 15.98 -27.56
CA GLU A 521 0.88 15.56 -28.60
C GLU A 521 -0.11 14.50 -28.10
N HIS A 522 0.36 13.53 -27.31
CA HIS A 522 -0.52 12.53 -26.70
C HIS A 522 -1.48 13.13 -25.67
N ALA A 523 -1.04 14.14 -24.91
CA ALA A 523 -1.88 14.88 -23.98
C ALA A 523 -2.99 15.65 -24.73
N ALA A 524 -2.62 16.32 -25.83
CA ALA A 524 -3.55 17.04 -26.69
C ALA A 524 -4.59 16.10 -27.33
N TYR A 525 -4.16 14.90 -27.75
CA TYR A 525 -5.05 13.85 -28.23
C TYR A 525 -6.03 13.42 -27.13
N MET A 526 -5.53 13.01 -25.96
CA MET A 526 -6.37 12.49 -24.87
C MET A 526 -7.36 13.54 -24.33
N SER A 527 -7.03 14.83 -24.43
CA SER A 527 -7.87 15.96 -24.02
C SER A 527 -8.74 16.57 -25.13
N HIS A 528 -8.75 15.99 -26.34
CA HIS A 528 -9.48 16.55 -27.48
C HIS A 528 -11.00 16.59 -27.22
N PRO A 529 -11.67 17.75 -27.37
CA PRO A 529 -13.10 17.88 -27.11
C PRO A 529 -13.90 17.55 -28.39
N GLY A 530 -13.95 16.28 -28.76
CA GLY A 530 -14.74 15.83 -29.91
C GLY A 530 -14.32 14.48 -30.45
N ASN A 531 -14.98 14.10 -31.55
CA ASN A 531 -14.52 13.00 -32.38
C ASN A 531 -13.31 13.46 -33.20
N ASP A 532 -12.19 12.77 -33.10
CA ASP A 532 -10.96 13.07 -33.84
C ASP A 532 -10.76 12.19 -35.10
N ASP A 533 -11.76 11.35 -35.42
CA ASP A 533 -11.78 10.37 -36.51
C ASP A 533 -10.64 9.32 -36.44
N ASP A 534 -9.97 9.17 -35.28
CA ASP A 534 -9.04 8.09 -35.01
C ASP A 534 -9.81 6.79 -34.67
N TYR A 535 -9.15 5.65 -34.83
CA TYR A 535 -9.70 4.35 -34.44
C TYR A 535 -9.50 4.04 -32.95
N LEU A 536 -8.63 4.81 -32.28
CA LEU A 536 -8.47 4.86 -30.84
C LEU A 536 -9.34 6.00 -30.30
N HIS A 537 -9.96 5.80 -29.14
CA HIS A 537 -10.73 6.83 -28.47
C HIS A 537 -9.86 7.72 -27.57
N ASN A 538 -10.08 9.03 -27.61
CA ASN A 538 -9.72 9.93 -26.53
C ASN A 538 -10.74 9.85 -25.38
N PHE A 539 -10.51 10.57 -24.26
CA PHE A 539 -11.39 10.51 -23.10
C PHE A 539 -12.82 10.99 -23.38
N HIS A 540 -12.97 12.00 -24.25
CA HIS A 540 -14.28 12.52 -24.62
C HIS A 540 -15.08 11.49 -25.41
N GLU A 541 -14.47 10.84 -26.40
CA GLU A 541 -15.13 9.80 -27.20
C GLU A 541 -15.46 8.57 -26.36
N ALA A 542 -14.53 8.13 -25.51
CA ALA A 542 -14.72 6.97 -24.63
C ALA A 542 -15.89 7.17 -23.65
N THR A 543 -16.17 8.41 -23.26
CA THR A 543 -17.31 8.75 -22.40
C THR A 543 -18.61 9.02 -23.16
N GLY A 544 -18.63 8.76 -24.48
CA GLY A 544 -19.76 9.07 -25.35
C GLY A 544 -20.06 10.57 -25.43
N GLY A 545 -19.02 11.39 -25.36
CA GLY A 545 -19.08 12.86 -25.48
C GLY A 545 -19.48 13.61 -24.22
N ARG A 546 -19.37 12.98 -23.03
CA ARG A 546 -19.87 13.55 -21.77
C ARG A 546 -18.79 14.08 -20.86
N GLY A 547 -17.65 13.39 -20.79
CA GLY A 547 -16.53 13.75 -19.95
C GLY A 547 -15.45 14.55 -20.70
N SER A 548 -14.55 15.15 -19.93
CA SER A 548 -13.29 15.69 -20.44
C SER A 548 -12.16 15.49 -19.42
N ILE A 549 -10.93 15.45 -19.91
CA ILE A 549 -9.71 15.47 -19.10
C ILE A 549 -8.76 16.54 -19.64
N SER A 550 -8.12 17.31 -18.76
CA SER A 550 -7.08 18.29 -19.11
C SER A 550 -5.74 17.95 -18.49
N PHE A 551 -4.66 18.42 -19.12
CA PHE A 551 -3.27 18.24 -18.66
C PHE A 551 -2.49 19.56 -18.54
N ASP A 552 -3.20 20.69 -18.47
CA ASP A 552 -2.61 22.03 -18.46
C ASP A 552 -2.13 22.43 -17.05
N LEU A 553 -0.83 22.68 -16.92
CA LEU A 553 -0.16 23.11 -15.71
C LEU A 553 -0.05 24.64 -15.59
N ALA A 554 -0.64 25.41 -16.51
CA ALA A 554 -0.60 26.87 -16.46
C ALA A 554 -1.20 27.40 -15.15
N GLY A 555 -0.37 28.11 -14.38
CA GLY A 555 -0.77 28.66 -13.08
C GLY A 555 -0.90 27.61 -11.97
N ALA A 556 -0.43 26.38 -12.18
CA ALA A 556 -0.49 25.32 -11.19
C ALA A 556 0.66 25.30 -10.20
N ALA A 557 1.76 26.00 -10.48
CA ALA A 557 2.91 26.07 -9.58
C ALA A 557 2.56 26.87 -8.31
N LYS A 558 2.98 26.37 -7.15
CA LYS A 558 2.80 27.04 -5.86
C LYS A 558 3.61 28.33 -5.80
N ALA A 559 2.99 29.35 -5.23
CA ALA A 559 3.75 30.44 -4.62
C ALA A 559 4.13 29.94 -3.22
N GLU A 560 5.43 29.72 -2.96
CA GLU A 560 6.03 29.17 -1.73
C GLU A 560 5.10 29.16 -0.48
N GLU A 561 4.87 27.94 0.04
CA GLU A 561 4.11 27.54 1.24
C GLU A 561 2.73 26.90 1.01
N SER A 562 2.59 25.63 1.40
CA SER A 562 1.28 25.06 1.74
C SER A 562 1.35 24.32 3.08
N PRO A 563 0.55 24.70 4.08
CA PRO A 563 0.40 23.95 5.33
C PRO A 563 -0.40 22.65 5.12
N PRO A 564 -0.38 21.71 6.08
CA PRO A 564 -1.01 20.41 5.92
C PRO A 564 -2.55 20.51 5.82
N ALA A 565 -3.12 19.68 4.95
CA ALA A 565 -4.54 19.57 4.75
C ALA A 565 -5.25 18.92 5.95
N ASN A 566 -6.37 19.50 6.37
CA ASN A 566 -7.32 18.82 7.25
C ASN A 566 -8.17 17.87 6.41
N LEU A 567 -8.39 16.66 6.94
CA LEU A 567 -9.31 15.68 6.37
C LEU A 567 -10.71 16.28 6.20
N PRO A 568 -11.37 16.10 5.04
CA PRO A 568 -12.80 16.33 4.92
C PRO A 568 -13.56 15.51 5.97
N ALA A 569 -14.58 16.11 6.58
CA ALA A 569 -15.33 15.53 7.69
C ALA A 569 -16.15 14.27 7.32
N SER A 570 -16.18 13.88 6.05
CA SER A 570 -16.94 12.76 5.49
C SER A 570 -16.25 11.39 5.59
N PHE A 571 -15.00 11.31 6.06
CA PHE A 571 -14.23 10.07 6.06
C PHE A 571 -14.32 9.28 7.37
N GLY A 572 -14.47 7.95 7.27
CA GLY A 572 -14.63 7.05 8.39
C GLY A 572 -13.88 5.73 8.22
N VAL A 573 -12.77 5.61 8.95
CA VAL A 573 -11.98 4.38 9.26
C VAL A 573 -11.08 3.83 8.14
N VAL A 574 -9.99 3.22 8.62
CA VAL A 574 -8.74 2.78 7.98
C VAL A 574 -8.92 2.29 6.54
N PRO A 575 -8.09 2.75 5.58
CA PRO A 575 -8.10 2.24 4.21
C PRO A 575 -7.97 0.71 4.24
N PRO A 576 -8.63 -0.02 3.31
CA PRO A 576 -8.40 -1.46 3.19
C PRO A 576 -6.89 -1.72 3.09
N PRO A 577 -6.40 -2.87 3.60
CA PRO A 577 -4.99 -3.18 3.56
C PRO A 577 -4.49 -2.92 2.15
N ARG A 578 -3.42 -2.10 2.05
CA ARG A 578 -2.75 -1.77 0.80
C ARG A 578 -2.74 -3.05 -0.05
N PHE A 579 -2.98 -2.96 -1.35
CA PHE A 579 -2.13 -3.77 -2.22
C PHE A 579 -0.73 -3.17 -2.03
N THR A 580 -0.01 -3.67 -1.00
CA THR A 580 1.28 -3.16 -0.51
C THR A 580 2.38 -3.32 -1.55
N SER A 581 2.09 -4.08 -2.60
CA SER A 581 2.94 -4.34 -3.74
C SER A 581 2.06 -4.79 -4.91
N LEU A 582 2.62 -4.71 -6.12
CA LEU A 582 2.09 -5.38 -7.31
C LEU A 582 1.83 -6.88 -7.02
N ASP A 583 2.61 -7.50 -6.12
CA ASP A 583 2.41 -8.85 -5.60
C ASP A 583 1.18 -9.03 -4.70
N GLY A 584 0.70 -7.99 -4.01
CA GLY A 584 -0.57 -8.03 -3.29
C GLY A 584 -1.74 -8.09 -4.28
N HIS A 585 -1.69 -7.25 -5.31
CA HIS A 585 -2.64 -7.28 -6.43
C HIS A 585 -2.54 -8.61 -7.18
N CYS A 586 -1.32 -9.10 -7.41
CA CYS A 586 -1.04 -10.39 -8.03
C CYS A 586 -1.24 -11.60 -7.12
N ARG A 587 -1.31 -11.53 -5.79
CA ARG A 587 -1.66 -12.68 -4.92
C ARG A 587 -3.15 -12.98 -4.98
N THR A 588 -3.99 -11.96 -5.16
CA THR A 588 -5.37 -12.13 -5.63
C THR A 588 -5.41 -12.77 -7.02
N LEU A 589 -4.39 -12.56 -7.86
CA LEU A 589 -4.25 -13.20 -9.18
C LEU A 589 -3.52 -14.57 -9.16
N ARG A 590 -2.69 -14.88 -8.14
CA ARG A 590 -1.77 -16.04 -8.04
C ARG A 590 -2.16 -17.06 -6.95
N GLN A 591 -3.30 -16.89 -6.29
CA GLN A 591 -4.03 -18.04 -5.74
C GLN A 591 -4.81 -18.82 -6.83
N HIS A 592 -4.51 -18.53 -8.10
CA HIS A 592 -4.97 -19.24 -9.29
C HIS A 592 -3.78 -19.59 -10.18
#